data_AF-A0A6A5W7T6-F1
#
_entry.id   AF-A0A6A5W7T6-F1
#
_cell.length_a   1.000
_cell.length_b   1.000
_cell.length_c   1.000
_cell.angle_alpha   90.00
_cell.angle_beta   90.00
_cell.angle_gamma   90.00
#
_symmetry.space_group_name_H-M   'P 1'
#
loop_
_entity.id
_entity.type
_entity.pdbx_description
1 polymer ?
#
loop_
_entity_poly.entity_id
_entity_poly.type
_entity_poly.pdbx_seq_one_letter_code
_entity_poly.pdbx_strand_id
1 'polypeptide(L)'
;MVAMDELEPLLQSLQTLKAPGITKTKIDAITQLCVQNVQSDTAIVQKIVQAFKNSPTTHKLGVLYIVDSVTRQWMERAKQASQTISKNAAAGTFGSGVQKVTDVLPTLMSDLVQSVPENQKEKVSKLLDIWERGSTFPQAMLAAFKMQLTLLQQAQAQAGVASMAVPPPQQPAMASMPPMQSATQNGTDGAMTDFNDPSHGRNDRNEYRQRSPPAQRRPSPIRGNQQKFLEWDYNMPRDHIKVLSRTLFVGGASGTEDEIRDIFSRFGRVQTCIVAQEKRHAFVKMVNRVDACAAKEGMDKLTDTSALAKARQTRWGVGFGPRDCSDYNSGISVIPISRLTDADRKWVVNAEFGGTGGRPLEAGMVLEEPDIEIGAGVSSKG
;
A
#
# COMPACT_ATOMS: atom_id res chain seq x y z
N MET A 1 -30.49 2.26 -27.97
CA MET A 1 -29.21 2.17 -28.70
C MET A 1 -28.18 3.07 -28.03
N VAL A 2 -28.29 4.41 -28.15
CA VAL A 2 -27.35 5.44 -27.59
C VAL A 2 -26.60 5.05 -26.29
N ALA A 3 -27.29 4.57 -25.25
CA ALA A 3 -26.67 4.20 -23.96
C ALA A 3 -25.65 3.03 -24.01
N MET A 4 -25.58 2.25 -25.10
CA MET A 4 -24.55 1.21 -25.31
C MET A 4 -23.30 1.75 -26.02
N ASP A 5 -23.41 2.89 -26.69
CA ASP A 5 -22.28 3.54 -27.35
C ASP A 5 -21.37 4.23 -26.32
N GLU A 6 -21.91 4.60 -25.15
CA GLU A 6 -21.16 5.16 -24.01
C GLU A 6 -20.34 4.12 -23.21
N LEU A 7 -20.71 2.84 -23.27
CA LEU A 7 -20.06 1.78 -22.47
C LEU A 7 -18.58 1.59 -22.86
N GLU A 8 -18.26 1.68 -24.15
CA GLU A 8 -16.90 1.47 -24.64
C GLU A 8 -15.92 2.62 -24.34
N PRO A 9 -16.24 3.91 -24.57
CA PRO A 9 -15.37 5.00 -24.12
C PRO A 9 -15.24 5.04 -22.59
N LEU A 10 -16.27 4.65 -21.82
CA LEU A 10 -16.14 4.49 -20.37
C LEU A 10 -15.12 3.39 -20.01
N LEU A 11 -15.18 2.21 -20.65
CA LEU A 11 -14.21 1.12 -20.47
C LEU A 11 -12.78 1.51 -20.92
N GLN A 12 -12.63 2.24 -22.03
CA GLN A 12 -11.33 2.75 -22.47
C GLN A 12 -10.75 3.79 -21.48
N SER A 13 -11.61 4.66 -20.91
CA SER A 13 -11.22 5.67 -19.92
C SER A 13 -10.72 5.11 -18.57
N LEU A 14 -10.72 3.78 -18.40
CA LEU A 14 -10.10 3.10 -17.26
C LEU A 14 -8.57 3.09 -17.37
N GLN A 15 -8.05 2.98 -18.60
CA GLN A 15 -6.62 2.88 -18.88
C GLN A 15 -5.86 4.19 -18.63
N THR A 16 -6.56 5.32 -18.52
CA THR A 16 -5.97 6.63 -18.21
C THR A 16 -5.94 6.95 -16.71
N LEU A 17 -6.49 6.07 -15.86
CA LEU A 17 -6.44 6.21 -14.40
C LEU A 17 -5.17 5.57 -13.84
N LYS A 18 -4.76 5.98 -12.62
CA LYS A 18 -3.68 5.27 -11.91
C LYS A 18 -4.13 3.84 -11.56
N ALA A 19 -3.20 2.88 -11.61
CA ALA A 19 -3.44 1.48 -11.24
C ALA A 19 -4.14 1.38 -9.85
N PRO A 20 -5.21 0.59 -9.69
CA PRO A 20 -5.68 -0.48 -10.58
C PRO A 20 -6.56 -0.06 -11.76
N GLY A 21 -6.62 1.24 -12.14
CA GLY A 21 -7.30 1.69 -13.34
C GLY A 21 -8.79 1.99 -13.16
N ILE A 22 -9.27 2.09 -11.92
CA ILE A 22 -10.70 2.19 -11.63
C ILE A 22 -10.97 3.06 -10.41
N THR A 23 -12.11 3.75 -10.40
CA THR A 23 -12.66 4.46 -9.23
C THR A 23 -14.08 3.98 -8.97
N LYS A 24 -14.56 4.08 -7.72
CA LYS A 24 -15.93 3.64 -7.36
C LYS A 24 -16.98 4.26 -8.28
N THR A 25 -16.91 5.56 -8.55
CA THR A 25 -17.85 6.28 -9.42
C THR A 25 -17.92 5.69 -10.84
N LYS A 26 -16.80 5.22 -11.40
CA LYS A 26 -16.80 4.53 -12.70
C LYS A 26 -17.36 3.11 -12.62
N ILE A 27 -17.11 2.37 -11.53
CA ILE A 27 -17.75 1.07 -11.30
C ILE A 27 -19.27 1.26 -11.26
N ASP A 28 -19.75 2.18 -10.42
CA ASP A 28 -21.17 2.45 -10.23
C ASP A 28 -21.83 2.84 -11.58
N ALA A 29 -21.23 3.78 -12.34
CA ALA A 29 -21.74 4.21 -13.64
C ALA A 29 -21.79 3.09 -14.70
N ILE A 30 -20.69 2.37 -14.91
CA ILE A 30 -20.62 1.25 -15.86
C ILE A 30 -21.60 0.14 -15.46
N THR A 31 -21.72 -0.14 -14.16
CA THR A 31 -22.66 -1.14 -13.63
C THR A 31 -24.11 -0.76 -13.91
N GLN A 32 -24.49 0.51 -13.73
CA GLN A 32 -25.86 0.96 -14.04
C GLN A 32 -26.17 0.86 -15.54
N LEU A 33 -25.23 1.22 -16.43
CA LEU A 33 -25.41 1.04 -17.89
C LEU A 33 -25.60 -0.43 -18.27
N CYS A 34 -24.78 -1.34 -17.70
CA CYS A 34 -24.91 -2.78 -17.93
C CYS A 34 -26.22 -3.37 -17.38
N VAL A 35 -26.72 -2.84 -16.26
CA VAL A 35 -28.01 -3.20 -15.67
C VAL A 35 -29.18 -2.73 -16.54
N GLN A 36 -29.16 -1.48 -16.99
CA GLN A 36 -30.25 -0.88 -17.78
C GLN A 36 -30.38 -1.49 -19.19
N ASN A 37 -29.26 -1.96 -19.75
CA ASN A 37 -29.20 -2.51 -21.11
C ASN A 37 -29.02 -4.04 -21.13
N VAL A 38 -29.52 -4.77 -20.12
CA VAL A 38 -29.39 -6.23 -20.02
C VAL A 38 -29.87 -7.00 -21.27
N GLN A 39 -30.77 -6.42 -22.06
CA GLN A 39 -31.19 -6.95 -23.38
C GLN A 39 -30.03 -7.10 -24.39
N SER A 40 -28.89 -6.46 -24.12
CA SER A 40 -27.64 -6.55 -24.89
C SER A 40 -26.53 -7.30 -24.13
N ASP A 41 -26.90 -8.20 -23.20
CA ASP A 41 -25.98 -8.99 -22.35
C ASP A 41 -24.76 -9.57 -23.09
N THR A 42 -24.96 -10.18 -24.26
CA THR A 42 -23.88 -10.72 -25.10
C THR A 42 -22.86 -9.66 -25.49
N ALA A 43 -23.32 -8.48 -25.95
CA ALA A 43 -22.46 -7.39 -26.38
C ALA A 43 -21.77 -6.69 -25.18
N ILE A 44 -22.45 -6.61 -24.04
CA ILE A 44 -21.89 -6.09 -22.78
C ILE A 44 -20.74 -6.99 -22.31
N VAL A 45 -20.95 -8.31 -22.25
CA VAL A 45 -19.91 -9.27 -21.86
C VAL A 45 -18.75 -9.26 -22.85
N GLN A 46 -19.01 -9.20 -24.15
CA GLN A 46 -17.96 -9.06 -25.17
C GLN A 46 -17.13 -7.78 -24.99
N LYS A 47 -17.75 -6.61 -24.82
CA LYS A 47 -17.04 -5.33 -24.58
C LYS A 47 -16.20 -5.37 -23.29
N ILE A 48 -16.71 -5.99 -22.21
CA ILE A 48 -15.95 -6.15 -20.96
C ILE A 48 -14.74 -7.10 -21.15
N VAL A 49 -14.92 -8.23 -21.83
CA VAL A 49 -13.83 -9.18 -22.15
C VAL A 49 -12.77 -8.52 -23.04
N GLN A 50 -13.18 -7.71 -24.02
CA GLN A 50 -12.28 -6.96 -24.90
C GLN A 50 -11.52 -5.88 -24.11
N ALA A 51 -12.20 -5.12 -23.26
CA ALA A 51 -11.57 -4.15 -22.37
C ALA A 51 -10.56 -4.79 -21.40
N PHE A 52 -10.85 -6.00 -20.90
CA PHE A 52 -9.92 -6.76 -20.07
C PHE A 52 -8.65 -7.16 -20.85
N LYS A 53 -8.82 -7.77 -22.03
CA LYS A 53 -7.69 -8.21 -22.88
C LYS A 53 -6.82 -7.05 -23.37
N ASN A 54 -7.43 -5.91 -23.66
CA ASN A 54 -6.75 -4.70 -24.11
C ASN A 54 -6.17 -3.86 -22.96
N SER A 55 -6.37 -4.26 -21.68
CA SER A 55 -5.88 -3.50 -20.52
C SER A 55 -4.46 -3.95 -20.12
N PRO A 56 -3.58 -3.00 -19.71
CA PRO A 56 -2.31 -3.35 -19.08
C PRO A 56 -2.50 -4.27 -17.88
N THR A 57 -1.50 -5.11 -17.58
CA THR A 57 -1.53 -6.08 -16.47
C THR A 57 -1.88 -5.44 -15.12
N THR A 58 -1.41 -4.23 -14.87
CA THR A 58 -1.71 -3.40 -13.69
C THR A 58 -3.16 -2.90 -13.60
N HIS A 59 -3.94 -3.01 -14.68
CA HIS A 59 -5.31 -2.52 -14.82
C HIS A 59 -6.34 -3.65 -14.99
N LYS A 60 -5.92 -4.89 -15.29
CA LYS A 60 -6.81 -6.07 -15.41
C LYS A 60 -7.67 -6.30 -14.17
N LEU A 61 -7.11 -6.07 -12.96
CA LEU A 61 -7.88 -6.09 -11.70
C LEU A 61 -9.00 -5.04 -11.67
N GLY A 62 -8.79 -3.85 -12.26
CA GLY A 62 -9.80 -2.80 -12.36
C GLY A 62 -11.01 -3.23 -13.20
N VAL A 63 -10.76 -3.94 -14.29
CA VAL A 63 -11.83 -4.54 -15.11
C VAL A 63 -12.49 -5.72 -14.39
N LEU A 64 -11.75 -6.50 -13.60
CA LEU A 64 -12.34 -7.56 -12.76
C LEU A 64 -13.29 -7.02 -11.68
N TYR A 65 -13.03 -5.83 -11.11
CA TYR A 65 -13.98 -5.17 -10.20
C TYR A 65 -15.30 -4.76 -10.91
N ILE A 66 -15.27 -4.51 -12.21
CA ILE A 66 -16.50 -4.30 -13.01
C ILE A 66 -17.23 -5.63 -13.21
N VAL A 67 -16.49 -6.72 -13.49
CA VAL A 67 -17.06 -8.08 -13.60
C VAL A 67 -17.78 -8.48 -12.30
N ASP A 68 -17.17 -8.25 -11.12
CA ASP A 68 -17.83 -8.45 -9.81
C ASP A 68 -19.15 -7.68 -9.71
N SER A 69 -19.07 -6.36 -9.90
CA SER A 69 -20.19 -5.44 -9.69
C SER A 69 -21.37 -5.71 -10.63
N VAL A 70 -21.10 -5.91 -11.93
CA VAL A 70 -22.11 -6.25 -12.93
C VAL A 70 -22.75 -7.60 -12.63
N THR A 71 -21.97 -8.65 -12.37
CA THR A 71 -22.51 -9.99 -12.13
C THR A 71 -23.41 -10.02 -10.90
N ARG A 72 -22.98 -9.42 -9.79
CA ARG A 72 -23.77 -9.38 -8.56
C ARG A 72 -25.05 -8.57 -8.71
N GLN A 73 -25.01 -7.45 -9.44
CA GLN A 73 -26.18 -6.60 -9.69
C GLN A 73 -27.16 -7.19 -10.72
N TRP A 74 -26.68 -8.09 -11.58
CA TRP A 74 -27.53 -8.95 -12.41
C TRP A 74 -28.10 -10.12 -11.60
N MET A 75 -27.31 -10.84 -10.77
CA MET A 75 -27.83 -11.92 -9.90
C MET A 75 -28.95 -11.44 -8.98
N GLU A 76 -28.76 -10.31 -8.31
CA GLU A 76 -29.75 -9.77 -7.37
C GLU A 76 -31.06 -9.42 -8.09
N ARG A 77 -30.97 -8.87 -9.31
CA ARG A 77 -32.16 -8.63 -10.16
C ARG A 77 -32.76 -9.90 -10.75
N ALA A 78 -31.96 -10.90 -11.10
CA ALA A 78 -32.44 -12.21 -11.54
C ALA A 78 -33.28 -12.85 -10.42
N LYS A 79 -32.77 -12.82 -9.18
CA LYS A 79 -33.46 -13.30 -7.98
C LYS A 79 -34.76 -12.52 -7.70
N GLN A 80 -34.72 -11.19 -7.77
CA GLN A 80 -35.92 -10.34 -7.60
C GLN A 80 -36.97 -10.56 -8.70
N ALA A 81 -36.54 -10.89 -9.92
CA ALA A 81 -37.41 -11.23 -11.05
C ALA A 81 -37.76 -12.73 -11.15
N SER A 82 -37.41 -13.54 -10.15
CA SER A 82 -37.60 -15.01 -10.11
C SER A 82 -37.01 -15.75 -11.33
N GLN A 83 -35.97 -15.20 -11.96
CA GLN A 83 -35.28 -15.78 -13.11
C GLN A 83 -34.29 -16.85 -12.66
N THR A 84 -34.34 -18.02 -13.29
CA THR A 84 -33.36 -19.10 -13.07
C THR A 84 -32.04 -18.77 -13.77
N ILE A 85 -30.94 -18.75 -13.01
CA ILE A 85 -29.58 -18.67 -13.57
C ILE A 85 -29.24 -20.06 -14.11
N SER A 86 -29.24 -20.20 -15.44
CA SER A 86 -29.12 -21.48 -16.14
C SER A 86 -28.61 -21.27 -17.57
N LYS A 87 -28.00 -22.30 -18.14
CA LYS A 87 -27.60 -22.34 -19.57
C LYS A 87 -28.78 -22.18 -20.54
N ASN A 88 -30.00 -22.43 -20.07
CA ASN A 88 -31.24 -22.24 -20.84
C ASN A 88 -31.98 -20.94 -20.51
N ALA A 89 -31.36 -19.99 -19.79
CA ALA A 89 -31.96 -18.69 -19.51
C ALA A 89 -32.12 -17.85 -20.79
N ALA A 90 -33.33 -17.34 -21.02
CA ALA A 90 -33.67 -16.58 -22.23
C ALA A 90 -32.71 -15.39 -22.45
N ALA A 91 -32.26 -15.18 -23.69
CA ALA A 91 -31.33 -14.11 -24.03
C ALA A 91 -31.90 -12.73 -23.63
N GLY A 92 -31.03 -11.84 -23.14
CA GLY A 92 -31.44 -10.51 -22.66
C GLY A 92 -31.99 -10.49 -21.22
N THR A 93 -32.07 -11.63 -20.55
CA THR A 93 -32.40 -11.71 -19.12
C THR A 93 -31.17 -11.58 -18.23
N PHE A 94 -31.36 -11.17 -16.97
CA PHE A 94 -30.27 -11.09 -15.99
C PHE A 94 -29.64 -12.47 -15.73
N GLY A 95 -30.44 -13.54 -15.75
CA GLY A 95 -29.95 -14.92 -15.65
C GLY A 95 -29.03 -15.32 -16.81
N SER A 96 -29.36 -14.92 -18.05
CA SER A 96 -28.51 -15.17 -19.23
C SER A 96 -27.20 -14.37 -19.18
N GLY A 97 -27.26 -13.10 -18.72
CA GLY A 97 -26.07 -12.28 -18.48
C GLY A 97 -25.11 -12.88 -17.45
N VAL A 98 -25.61 -13.33 -16.30
CA VAL A 98 -24.78 -13.99 -15.26
C VAL A 98 -24.15 -15.28 -15.80
N GLN A 99 -24.90 -16.09 -16.54
CA GLN A 99 -24.37 -17.30 -17.16
C GLN A 99 -23.25 -16.99 -18.16
N LYS A 100 -23.44 -16.01 -19.05
CA LYS A 100 -22.42 -15.58 -20.03
C LYS A 100 -21.15 -15.05 -19.36
N VAL A 101 -21.26 -14.32 -18.25
CA VAL A 101 -20.07 -13.93 -17.47
C VAL A 101 -19.38 -15.15 -16.86
N THR A 102 -20.15 -16.09 -16.30
CA THR A 102 -19.64 -17.34 -15.71
C THR A 102 -18.89 -18.18 -16.74
N ASP A 103 -19.36 -18.23 -17.99
CA ASP A 103 -18.73 -18.99 -19.07
C ASP A 103 -17.41 -18.37 -19.57
N VAL A 104 -17.27 -17.03 -19.55
CA VAL A 104 -15.99 -16.36 -19.93
C VAL A 104 -14.99 -16.23 -18.78
N LEU A 105 -15.45 -16.27 -17.52
CA LEU A 105 -14.62 -16.04 -16.33
C LEU A 105 -13.36 -16.93 -16.27
N PRO A 106 -13.38 -18.24 -16.60
CA PRO A 106 -12.16 -19.06 -16.60
C PRO A 106 -11.06 -18.55 -17.54
N THR A 107 -11.43 -17.99 -18.69
CA THR A 107 -10.47 -17.38 -19.63
C THR A 107 -9.85 -16.13 -19.04
N LEU A 108 -10.67 -15.26 -18.46
CA LEU A 108 -10.21 -14.01 -17.82
C LEU A 108 -9.32 -14.30 -16.61
N MET A 109 -9.69 -15.29 -15.79
CA MET A 109 -8.94 -15.68 -14.60
C MET A 109 -7.61 -16.35 -14.93
N SER A 110 -7.53 -17.19 -15.97
CA SER A 110 -6.24 -17.79 -16.37
C SER A 110 -5.23 -16.72 -16.84
N ASP A 111 -5.66 -15.78 -17.68
CA ASP A 111 -4.84 -14.64 -18.12
C ASP A 111 -4.51 -13.69 -16.96
N LEU A 112 -5.45 -13.44 -16.04
CA LEU A 112 -5.18 -12.67 -14.82
C LEU A 112 -4.10 -13.35 -13.98
N VAL A 113 -4.28 -14.61 -13.62
CA VAL A 113 -3.43 -15.34 -12.68
C VAL A 113 -2.00 -15.47 -13.22
N GLN A 114 -1.82 -15.59 -14.54
CA GLN A 114 -0.50 -15.56 -15.19
C GLN A 114 0.15 -14.17 -15.23
N SER A 115 -0.62 -13.07 -15.26
CA SER A 115 -0.11 -11.72 -15.53
C SER A 115 -0.31 -10.69 -14.41
N VAL A 116 -0.94 -11.07 -13.30
CA VAL A 116 -1.27 -10.17 -12.17
C VAL A 116 -0.04 -9.83 -11.32
N PRO A 117 0.23 -8.54 -11.04
CA PRO A 117 1.29 -8.13 -10.11
C PRO A 117 1.08 -8.66 -8.68
N GLU A 118 2.16 -8.91 -7.94
CA GLU A 118 2.09 -9.48 -6.57
C GLU A 118 1.20 -8.64 -5.64
N ASN A 119 1.32 -7.30 -5.69
CA ASN A 119 0.52 -6.35 -4.92
C ASN A 119 -0.97 -6.26 -5.35
N GLN A 120 -1.39 -7.11 -6.29
CA GLN A 120 -2.76 -7.30 -6.74
C GLN A 120 -3.28 -8.73 -6.47
N LYS A 121 -2.42 -9.75 -6.34
CA LYS A 121 -2.83 -11.15 -6.05
C LYS A 121 -3.71 -11.27 -4.80
N GLU A 122 -3.33 -10.60 -3.71
CA GLU A 122 -4.11 -10.58 -2.46
C GLU A 122 -5.54 -10.01 -2.67
N LYS A 123 -5.68 -9.03 -3.56
CA LYS A 123 -6.96 -8.41 -3.91
C LYS A 123 -7.82 -9.33 -4.79
N VAL A 124 -7.18 -10.14 -5.64
CA VAL A 124 -7.87 -11.22 -6.38
C VAL A 124 -8.34 -12.30 -5.41
N SER A 125 -7.53 -12.73 -4.44
CA SER A 125 -7.96 -13.69 -3.40
C SER A 125 -9.19 -13.16 -2.65
N LYS A 126 -9.14 -11.91 -2.17
CA LYS A 126 -10.27 -11.27 -1.48
C LYS A 126 -11.52 -11.14 -2.35
N LEU A 127 -11.41 -11.04 -3.67
CA LEU A 127 -12.56 -11.13 -4.60
C LEU A 127 -13.11 -12.56 -4.68
N LEU A 128 -12.25 -13.57 -4.79
CA LEU A 128 -12.66 -14.98 -4.79
C LEU A 128 -13.41 -15.33 -3.48
N ASP A 129 -12.94 -14.84 -2.33
CA ASP A 129 -13.60 -15.01 -1.03
C ASP A 129 -14.98 -14.32 -0.94
N ILE A 130 -15.15 -13.18 -1.62
CA ILE A 130 -16.44 -12.49 -1.74
C ILE A 130 -17.41 -13.29 -2.64
N TRP A 131 -16.93 -13.83 -3.76
CA TRP A 131 -17.74 -14.65 -4.67
C TRP A 131 -18.13 -16.00 -4.06
N GLU A 132 -17.23 -16.62 -3.30
CA GLU A 132 -17.44 -17.89 -2.58
C GLU A 132 -18.53 -17.73 -1.53
N ARG A 133 -18.40 -16.71 -0.66
CA ARG A 133 -19.39 -16.35 0.37
C ARG A 133 -20.72 -15.88 -0.21
N GLY A 134 -20.67 -15.13 -1.31
CA GLY A 134 -21.85 -14.65 -2.03
C GLY A 134 -22.49 -15.70 -2.94
N SER A 135 -21.92 -16.91 -3.06
CA SER A 135 -22.30 -17.93 -4.04
C SER A 135 -22.49 -17.38 -5.46
N THR A 136 -21.63 -16.44 -5.86
CA THR A 136 -21.73 -15.69 -7.12
C THR A 136 -21.34 -16.52 -8.35
N PHE A 137 -20.45 -17.49 -8.16
CA PHE A 137 -19.98 -18.41 -9.19
C PHE A 137 -19.89 -19.83 -8.60
N PRO A 138 -19.85 -20.89 -9.44
CA PRO A 138 -19.78 -22.27 -8.96
C PRO A 138 -18.56 -22.51 -8.06
N GLN A 139 -18.79 -23.08 -6.87
CA GLN A 139 -17.77 -23.26 -5.83
C GLN A 139 -16.51 -24.01 -6.34
N ALA A 140 -16.69 -25.05 -7.16
CA ALA A 140 -15.58 -25.79 -7.77
C ALA A 140 -14.71 -24.94 -8.71
N MET A 141 -15.29 -23.94 -9.39
CA MET A 141 -14.55 -23.01 -10.25
C MET A 141 -13.71 -22.04 -9.42
N LEU A 142 -14.27 -21.52 -8.33
CA LEU A 142 -13.56 -20.63 -7.40
C LEU A 142 -12.40 -21.33 -6.69
N ALA A 143 -12.61 -22.58 -6.25
CA ALA A 143 -11.57 -23.43 -5.68
C ALA A 143 -10.40 -23.67 -6.66
N ALA A 144 -10.69 -23.91 -7.94
CA ALA A 144 -9.66 -24.05 -8.97
C ALA A 144 -8.83 -22.76 -9.15
N PHE A 145 -9.46 -21.58 -9.18
CA PHE A 145 -8.74 -20.31 -9.27
C PHE A 145 -7.88 -20.02 -8.03
N LYS A 146 -8.37 -20.34 -6.82
CA LYS A 146 -7.60 -20.24 -5.57
C LYS A 146 -6.35 -21.13 -5.64
N MET A 147 -6.51 -22.41 -6.04
CA MET A 147 -5.40 -23.34 -6.21
C MET A 147 -4.37 -22.86 -7.25
N GLN A 148 -4.83 -22.31 -8.38
CA GLN A 148 -3.96 -21.81 -9.44
C GLN A 148 -3.12 -20.59 -8.99
N LEU A 149 -3.68 -19.71 -8.16
CA LEU A 149 -2.93 -18.62 -7.50
C LEU A 149 -1.85 -19.16 -6.56
N THR A 150 -2.21 -20.11 -5.69
CA THR A 150 -1.26 -20.71 -4.72
C THR A 150 -0.10 -21.44 -5.41
N LEU A 151 -0.38 -22.21 -6.48
CA LEU A 151 0.65 -22.94 -7.23
C LEU A 151 1.67 -22.01 -7.89
N LEU A 152 1.24 -20.88 -8.47
CA LEU A 152 2.17 -19.90 -9.02
C LEU A 152 3.03 -19.22 -7.93
N GLN A 153 2.46 -18.96 -6.75
CA GLN A 153 3.21 -18.40 -5.62
C GLN A 153 4.29 -19.37 -5.12
N GLN A 154 3.98 -20.66 -5.04
CA GLN A 154 4.94 -21.72 -4.69
C GLN A 154 6.05 -21.88 -5.74
N ALA A 155 5.70 -21.88 -7.03
CA ALA A 155 6.68 -21.97 -8.12
C ALA A 155 7.63 -20.75 -8.15
N GLN A 156 7.12 -19.54 -7.90
CA GLN A 156 7.94 -18.32 -7.84
C GLN A 156 8.88 -18.30 -6.63
N ALA A 157 8.47 -18.87 -5.48
CA ALA A 157 9.36 -19.05 -4.33
C ALA A 157 10.51 -20.03 -4.60
N GLN A 158 10.24 -21.13 -5.33
CA GLN A 158 11.26 -22.12 -5.70
C GLN A 158 12.26 -21.60 -6.75
N ALA A 159 11.83 -20.72 -7.66
CA ALA A 159 12.74 -20.08 -8.62
C ALA A 159 13.75 -19.12 -7.93
N GLY A 160 13.35 -18.45 -6.85
CA GLY A 160 14.19 -17.47 -6.15
C GLY A 160 15.42 -18.06 -5.46
N VAL A 161 15.34 -19.28 -4.94
CA VAL A 161 16.43 -19.91 -4.17
C VAL A 161 17.58 -20.44 -5.04
N ALA A 162 17.36 -20.66 -6.33
CA ALA A 162 18.39 -21.17 -7.25
C ALA A 162 19.51 -20.15 -7.55
N SER A 163 19.28 -18.86 -7.29
CA SER A 163 20.14 -17.76 -7.77
C SER A 163 21.22 -17.28 -6.79
N MET A 164 21.45 -17.99 -5.66
CA MET A 164 22.45 -17.63 -4.64
C MET A 164 23.52 -18.70 -4.37
N ALA A 165 23.58 -19.76 -5.18
CA ALA A 165 24.50 -20.89 -4.99
C ALA A 165 25.83 -20.76 -5.78
N VAL A 166 26.50 -19.61 -5.72
CA VAL A 166 27.88 -19.44 -6.27
C VAL A 166 28.76 -18.67 -5.27
N PRO A 167 29.69 -19.33 -4.56
CA PRO A 167 30.68 -18.65 -3.72
C PRO A 167 31.82 -18.05 -4.58
N PRO A 168 32.41 -16.91 -4.19
CA PRO A 168 33.49 -16.29 -4.95
C PRO A 168 34.84 -17.02 -4.73
N PRO A 169 35.72 -17.08 -5.76
CA PRO A 169 37.07 -17.62 -5.61
C PRO A 169 37.95 -16.68 -4.76
N GLN A 170 38.66 -17.26 -3.78
CA GLN A 170 39.60 -16.53 -2.93
C GLN A 170 40.92 -16.28 -3.67
N GLN A 171 41.43 -15.04 -3.60
CA GLN A 171 42.81 -14.73 -4.00
C GLN A 171 43.72 -14.69 -2.76
N PRO A 172 44.91 -15.31 -2.79
CA PRO A 172 45.85 -15.28 -1.68
C PRO A 172 46.58 -13.93 -1.58
N ALA A 173 46.77 -13.44 -0.35
CA ALA A 173 47.57 -12.24 -0.09
C ALA A 173 49.08 -12.57 -0.05
N MET A 174 49.92 -11.62 -0.48
CA MET A 174 51.38 -11.65 -0.29
C MET A 174 51.88 -10.31 0.30
N ALA A 175 53.06 -10.31 0.90
CA ALA A 175 53.43 -9.35 1.94
C ALA A 175 54.59 -8.40 1.58
N SER A 176 54.49 -7.18 2.14
CA SER A 176 55.55 -6.38 2.78
C SER A 176 56.96 -6.25 2.17
N MET A 177 57.21 -5.06 1.57
CA MET A 177 58.48 -4.28 1.64
C MET A 177 59.74 -4.87 0.94
N PRO A 178 60.88 -4.15 0.82
CA PRO A 178 61.20 -2.74 1.12
C PRO A 178 61.72 -1.92 -0.10
N PRO A 179 62.03 -0.61 0.06
CA PRO A 179 62.66 0.23 -0.97
C PRO A 179 64.16 0.53 -0.72
N MET A 180 64.98 0.64 -1.77
CA MET A 180 66.31 1.28 -1.70
C MET A 180 66.80 1.80 -3.07
N GLN A 181 67.41 3.00 -3.05
CA GLN A 181 68.68 3.45 -3.69
C GLN A 181 69.18 2.80 -5.02
N SER A 182 69.83 3.51 -5.97
CA SER A 182 70.31 4.91 -6.02
C SER A 182 70.76 5.40 -7.42
N ALA A 183 70.56 6.70 -7.68
CA ALA A 183 71.40 7.72 -8.39
C ALA A 183 72.40 7.40 -9.54
N THR A 184 72.39 8.26 -10.59
CA THR A 184 73.51 8.86 -11.40
C THR A 184 72.98 9.29 -12.80
N GLN A 185 73.47 10.31 -13.54
CA GLN A 185 74.12 11.60 -13.21
C GLN A 185 74.14 12.54 -14.47
N ASN A 186 74.51 13.83 -14.31
CA ASN A 186 74.76 14.88 -15.33
C ASN A 186 73.50 15.43 -16.08
N GLY A 187 73.38 16.72 -16.45
CA GLY A 187 74.23 17.92 -16.27
C GLY A 187 74.63 18.60 -17.61
N THR A 188 74.66 19.93 -17.77
CA THR A 188 74.21 21.08 -16.94
C THR A 188 72.86 21.64 -17.48
N ASP A 189 72.37 22.89 -17.41
CA ASP A 189 72.70 24.25 -16.86
C ASP A 189 71.34 25.00 -16.66
N GLY A 190 71.16 26.30 -16.33
CA GLY A 190 72.06 27.44 -16.08
C GLY A 190 71.30 28.78 -15.82
N ALA A 191 72.03 29.87 -15.59
CA ALA A 191 71.67 31.32 -15.52
C ALA A 191 70.17 31.79 -15.52
N MET A 192 69.63 32.00 -14.30
CA MET A 192 69.15 33.27 -13.68
C MET A 192 68.24 34.31 -14.43
N THR A 193 67.37 34.99 -13.65
CA THR A 193 66.56 36.23 -13.92
C THR A 193 65.32 36.12 -14.85
N ASP A 194 64.31 37.02 -14.83
CA ASP A 194 63.57 37.76 -13.77
C ASP A 194 62.31 38.43 -14.43
N PHE A 195 61.42 39.06 -13.65
CA PHE A 195 60.34 40.00 -14.04
C PHE A 195 59.24 39.62 -15.09
N ASN A 196 58.04 39.36 -14.56
CA ASN A 196 56.82 40.18 -14.70
C ASN A 196 56.17 40.52 -16.08
N ASP A 197 54.90 40.07 -16.22
CA ASP A 197 53.79 40.67 -17.02
C ASP A 197 53.81 40.45 -18.59
N PRO A 198 52.86 40.94 -19.41
CA PRO A 198 51.83 40.04 -19.95
C PRO A 198 51.62 40.08 -21.48
N SER A 199 51.03 39.03 -22.08
CA SER A 199 50.01 39.19 -23.17
C SER A 199 49.49 37.92 -23.87
N HIS A 200 48.22 38.00 -24.30
CA HIS A 200 47.61 37.40 -25.52
C HIS A 200 47.51 35.87 -25.65
N GLY A 201 46.35 35.35 -26.09
CA GLY A 201 46.20 33.90 -26.38
C GLY A 201 44.79 33.30 -26.42
N ARG A 202 43.91 33.91 -27.23
CA ARG A 202 42.62 33.40 -27.77
C ARG A 202 42.34 31.87 -27.71
N ASN A 203 41.17 31.48 -27.19
CA ASN A 203 39.99 30.96 -27.95
C ASN A 203 38.81 30.78 -26.95
N ASP A 204 37.56 31.22 -27.14
CA ASP A 204 36.54 31.16 -28.21
C ASP A 204 35.47 30.06 -27.94
N ARG A 205 34.20 30.52 -27.80
CA ARG A 205 32.90 29.80 -27.76
C ARG A 205 32.48 28.87 -26.61
N ASN A 206 31.20 29.10 -26.23
CA ASN A 206 30.20 28.21 -25.62
C ASN A 206 30.50 27.67 -24.20
N GLU A 207 29.54 27.54 -23.28
CA GLU A 207 28.09 27.34 -23.42
C GLU A 207 27.21 28.21 -22.49
N TYR A 208 25.89 28.23 -22.77
CA TYR A 208 24.87 28.70 -21.84
C TYR A 208 24.78 27.79 -20.59
N ARG A 209 25.41 28.19 -19.48
CA ARG A 209 25.17 27.59 -18.16
C ARG A 209 24.49 28.58 -17.22
N GLN A 210 23.16 28.47 -17.12
CA GLN A 210 22.40 29.19 -16.11
C GLN A 210 22.92 28.79 -14.71
N ARG A 211 23.15 29.78 -13.85
CA ARG A 211 23.50 29.52 -12.44
C ARG A 211 22.27 28.99 -11.70
N SER A 212 22.27 27.70 -11.35
CA SER A 212 21.39 27.21 -10.29
C SER A 212 21.71 27.96 -8.98
N PRO A 213 20.71 28.43 -8.22
CA PRO A 213 20.96 29.10 -6.95
C PRO A 213 21.58 28.13 -5.93
N PRO A 214 22.40 28.62 -4.98
CA PRO A 214 23.07 27.77 -4.01
C PRO A 214 22.04 27.05 -3.12
N ALA A 215 22.21 25.73 -2.98
CA ALA A 215 21.34 24.93 -2.13
C ALA A 215 21.46 25.40 -0.67
N GLN A 216 20.38 25.97 -0.13
CA GLN A 216 20.26 26.24 1.29
C GLN A 216 20.45 24.91 2.05
N ARG A 217 21.41 24.88 2.98
CA ARG A 217 21.67 23.73 3.85
C ARG A 217 20.42 23.46 4.71
N ARG A 218 19.53 22.57 4.24
CA ARG A 218 18.52 21.96 5.09
C ARG A 218 19.29 21.26 6.23
N PRO A 219 18.98 21.53 7.52
CA PRO A 219 19.61 20.80 8.60
C PRO A 219 19.39 19.29 8.40
N SER A 220 20.46 18.50 8.46
CA SER A 220 20.33 17.05 8.57
C SER A 220 19.46 16.76 9.80
N PRO A 221 18.42 15.90 9.70
CA PRO A 221 17.64 15.56 10.88
C PRO A 221 18.57 14.95 11.92
N ILE A 222 18.64 15.58 13.08
CA ILE A 222 19.40 15.07 14.23
C ILE A 222 18.82 13.70 14.53
N ARG A 223 19.62 12.63 14.39
CA ARG A 223 19.26 11.30 14.90
C ARG A 223 19.26 11.35 16.43
N GLY A 224 18.22 11.95 16.99
CA GLY A 224 17.97 11.93 18.42
C GLY A 224 17.86 10.48 18.86
N ASN A 225 18.73 10.07 19.78
CA ASN A 225 18.80 8.69 20.27
C ASN A 225 17.64 8.41 21.23
N GLN A 226 16.41 8.54 20.74
CA GLN A 226 15.20 8.22 21.48
C GLN A 226 15.11 6.71 21.62
N GLN A 227 15.50 6.23 22.80
CA GLN A 227 15.37 4.85 23.21
C GLN A 227 13.91 4.43 23.08
N LYS A 228 13.62 3.47 22.18
CA LYS A 228 12.24 3.00 21.97
C LYS A 228 11.78 2.22 23.19
N PHE A 229 10.50 2.38 23.54
CA PHE A 229 9.84 1.50 24.48
C PHE A 229 9.74 0.09 23.87
N LEU A 230 10.42 -0.87 24.51
CA LEU A 230 10.46 -2.27 24.11
C LEU A 230 10.59 -3.14 25.36
N GLU A 231 9.55 -3.92 25.65
CA GLU A 231 9.48 -4.90 26.74
C GLU A 231 9.20 -6.31 26.18
N TRP A 232 9.13 -7.33 27.04
CA TRP A 232 8.77 -8.71 26.67
C TRP A 232 7.70 -9.26 27.61
N ASP A 233 6.66 -9.87 27.05
CA ASP A 233 5.60 -10.59 27.77
C ASP A 233 5.59 -12.07 27.39
N TYR A 234 6.15 -12.89 28.27
CA TYR A 234 6.27 -14.34 28.08
C TYR A 234 4.95 -15.11 28.33
N ASN A 235 3.89 -14.46 28.79
CA ASN A 235 2.56 -15.08 28.94
C ASN A 235 1.72 -14.99 27.66
N MET A 236 2.21 -14.27 26.65
CA MET A 236 1.57 -14.15 25.34
C MET A 236 1.62 -15.48 24.55
N PRO A 237 0.62 -15.79 23.70
CA PRO A 237 0.71 -16.92 22.77
C PRO A 237 1.97 -16.90 21.91
N ARG A 238 2.50 -18.09 21.57
CA ARG A 238 3.70 -18.25 20.74
C ARG A 238 3.53 -17.58 19.37
N ASP A 239 4.62 -17.07 18.80
CA ASP A 239 4.62 -16.30 17.53
C ASP A 239 3.71 -15.06 17.54
N HIS A 240 3.54 -14.37 18.67
CA HIS A 240 2.78 -13.10 18.72
C HIS A 240 3.63 -11.95 19.29
N ILE A 241 3.18 -10.72 19.01
CA ILE A 241 3.67 -9.47 19.61
C ILE A 241 2.54 -8.65 20.21
N LYS A 242 2.87 -7.79 21.18
CA LYS A 242 1.98 -6.75 21.70
C LYS A 242 2.32 -5.40 21.07
N VAL A 243 1.34 -4.74 20.47
CA VAL A 243 1.50 -3.38 19.95
C VAL A 243 0.58 -2.43 20.71
N LEU A 244 1.18 -1.44 21.37
CA LEU A 244 0.47 -0.41 22.11
C LEU A 244 0.14 0.74 21.15
N SER A 245 -1.14 0.95 20.83
CA SER A 245 -1.56 1.98 19.88
C SER A 245 -1.16 3.38 20.35
N ARG A 246 -0.64 4.20 19.42
CA ARG A 246 -0.44 5.66 19.60
C ARG A 246 -1.55 6.47 18.93
N THR A 247 -2.48 5.79 18.25
CA THR A 247 -3.56 6.38 17.47
C THR A 247 -4.87 6.42 18.26
N LEU A 248 -5.51 7.59 18.27
CA LEU A 248 -6.85 7.83 18.80
C LEU A 248 -7.81 8.14 17.64
N PHE A 249 -9.04 7.65 17.75
CA PHE A 249 -10.17 7.95 16.87
C PHE A 249 -11.07 8.99 17.53
N VAL A 250 -11.42 10.04 16.80
CA VAL A 250 -12.31 11.12 17.25
C VAL A 250 -13.63 11.02 16.47
N GLY A 251 -14.70 10.56 17.12
CA GLY A 251 -16.03 10.39 16.53
C GLY A 251 -16.94 11.59 16.74
N GLY A 252 -17.55 12.10 15.67
CA GLY A 252 -18.28 13.37 15.70
C GLY A 252 -17.35 14.58 15.65
N ALA A 253 -16.22 14.45 14.94
CA ALA A 253 -15.32 15.56 14.68
C ALA A 253 -16.02 16.64 13.85
N SER A 254 -15.81 17.91 14.20
CA SER A 254 -16.37 19.06 13.47
C SER A 254 -15.40 20.23 13.29
N GLY A 255 -14.37 20.35 14.14
CA GLY A 255 -13.30 21.33 14.00
C GLY A 255 -12.28 20.96 12.91
N THR A 256 -11.41 21.92 12.57
CA THR A 256 -10.32 21.73 11.59
C THR A 256 -9.21 20.81 12.12
N GLU A 257 -8.27 20.44 11.25
CA GLU A 257 -7.09 19.65 11.64
C GLU A 257 -6.28 20.34 12.74
N ASP A 258 -6.07 21.65 12.63
CA ASP A 258 -5.35 22.44 13.64
C ASP A 258 -6.15 22.60 14.92
N GLU A 259 -7.46 22.86 14.86
CA GLU A 259 -8.28 22.96 16.07
C GLU A 259 -8.32 21.64 16.87
N ILE A 260 -8.35 20.50 16.18
CA ILE A 260 -8.30 19.18 16.83
C ILE A 260 -6.87 18.86 17.30
N ARG A 261 -5.84 19.24 16.54
CA ARG A 261 -4.43 19.17 16.97
C ARG A 261 -4.21 19.97 18.25
N ASP A 262 -4.74 21.18 18.36
CA ASP A 262 -4.61 22.06 19.53
C ASP A 262 -5.32 21.49 20.76
N ILE A 263 -6.51 20.90 20.60
CA ILE A 263 -7.23 20.21 21.70
C ILE A 263 -6.40 19.05 22.24
N PHE A 264 -5.85 18.20 21.37
CA PHE A 264 -5.06 17.02 21.79
C PHE A 264 -3.66 17.40 22.29
N SER A 265 -3.09 18.51 21.81
CA SER A 265 -1.79 19.04 22.26
C SER A 265 -1.79 19.51 23.72
N ARG A 266 -2.97 19.67 24.34
CA ARG A 266 -3.12 19.93 25.78
C ARG A 266 -2.68 18.75 26.66
N PHE A 267 -2.59 17.54 26.11
CA PHE A 267 -2.36 16.30 26.87
C PHE A 267 -1.08 15.55 26.49
N GLY A 268 -0.36 15.99 25.45
CA GLY A 268 0.82 15.32 24.92
C GLY A 268 1.19 15.85 23.54
N ARG A 269 2.27 15.35 22.95
CA ARG A 269 2.73 15.78 21.62
C ARG A 269 1.99 15.03 20.52
N VAL A 270 1.19 15.74 19.74
CA VAL A 270 0.58 15.22 18.51
C VAL A 270 1.68 15.04 17.44
N GLN A 271 1.75 13.85 16.84
CA GLN A 271 2.60 13.56 15.68
C GLN A 271 1.86 13.87 14.38
N THR A 272 0.63 13.37 14.24
CA THR A 272 -0.26 13.67 13.09
C THR A 272 -1.72 13.82 13.55
N CYS A 273 -2.47 14.63 12.81
CA CYS A 273 -3.91 14.77 12.89
C CYS A 273 -4.44 14.64 11.46
N ILE A 274 -5.52 13.88 11.24
CA ILE A 274 -6.13 13.70 9.91
C ILE A 274 -7.65 13.75 10.09
N VAL A 275 -8.29 14.78 9.54
CA VAL A 275 -9.74 15.02 9.70
C VAL A 275 -10.50 14.67 8.41
N ALA A 276 -11.48 13.78 8.51
CA ALA A 276 -12.38 13.40 7.43
C ALA A 276 -13.74 14.11 7.61
N GLN A 277 -13.79 15.40 7.27
CA GLN A 277 -14.91 16.30 7.60
C GLN A 277 -16.27 15.79 7.12
N GLU A 278 -16.37 15.31 5.87
CA GLU A 278 -17.58 14.67 5.31
C GLU A 278 -18.14 13.53 6.18
N LYS A 279 -17.24 12.79 6.82
CA LYS A 279 -17.54 11.58 7.61
C LYS A 279 -17.51 11.87 9.11
N ARG A 280 -17.37 13.14 9.51
CA ARG A 280 -17.31 13.67 10.88
C ARG A 280 -16.48 12.81 11.83
N HIS A 281 -15.27 12.46 11.42
CA HIS A 281 -14.29 11.84 12.29
C HIS A 281 -12.87 12.28 11.98
N ALA A 282 -11.98 12.14 12.96
CA ALA A 282 -10.55 12.34 12.80
C ALA A 282 -9.76 11.16 13.38
N PHE A 283 -8.52 11.03 12.93
CA PHE A 283 -7.50 10.21 13.58
C PHE A 283 -6.38 11.12 14.08
N VAL A 284 -6.04 11.01 15.36
CA VAL A 284 -4.94 11.75 15.99
C VAL A 284 -3.91 10.73 16.46
N LYS A 285 -2.67 10.84 15.99
CA LYS A 285 -1.56 9.97 16.42
C LYS A 285 -0.63 10.78 17.30
N MET A 286 -0.37 10.30 18.52
CA MET A 286 0.55 10.93 19.47
C MET A 286 1.99 10.43 19.25
N VAL A 287 2.98 11.19 19.68
CA VAL A 287 4.42 10.88 19.51
C VAL A 287 4.82 9.58 20.22
N ASN A 288 4.26 9.31 21.41
CA ASN A 288 4.50 8.10 22.19
C ASN A 288 3.16 7.56 22.78
N ARG A 289 3.20 6.42 23.48
CA ARG A 289 2.02 5.79 24.10
C ARG A 289 1.54 6.49 25.38
N VAL A 290 2.44 7.08 26.16
CA VAL A 290 2.08 7.82 27.39
C VAL A 290 1.21 9.02 27.03
N ASP A 291 1.62 9.81 26.04
CA ASP A 291 0.86 10.92 25.47
C ASP A 291 -0.51 10.46 24.94
N ALA A 292 -0.61 9.26 24.34
CA ALA A 292 -1.87 8.70 23.87
C ALA A 292 -2.79 8.27 25.00
N CYS A 293 -2.27 7.69 26.09
CA CYS A 293 -3.03 7.39 27.30
C CYS A 293 -3.54 8.69 27.96
N ALA A 294 -2.66 9.67 28.15
CA ALA A 294 -2.99 10.97 28.73
C ALA A 294 -4.04 11.73 27.91
N ALA A 295 -3.93 11.72 26.57
CA ALA A 295 -4.94 12.31 25.69
C ALA A 295 -6.27 11.55 25.71
N LYS A 296 -6.27 10.22 25.83
CA LYS A 296 -7.52 9.44 25.98
C LYS A 296 -8.23 9.76 27.29
N GLU A 297 -7.52 9.67 28.41
CA GLU A 297 -8.06 9.92 29.76
C GLU A 297 -8.45 11.40 29.95
N GLY A 298 -7.64 12.32 29.43
CA GLY A 298 -7.91 13.75 29.44
C GLY A 298 -9.18 14.11 28.68
N MET A 299 -9.39 13.53 27.49
CA MET A 299 -10.61 13.72 26.70
C MET A 299 -11.84 13.05 27.33
N ASP A 300 -11.70 11.92 28.02
CA ASP A 300 -12.82 11.27 28.73
C ASP A 300 -13.31 12.10 29.93
N LYS A 301 -12.42 12.89 30.55
CA LYS A 301 -12.72 13.76 31.69
C LYS A 301 -12.97 15.22 31.30
N LEU A 302 -12.89 15.57 30.02
CA LEU A 302 -12.94 16.95 29.56
C LEU A 302 -14.36 17.53 29.68
N THR A 303 -14.47 18.70 30.32
CA THR A 303 -15.72 19.45 30.49
C THR A 303 -15.80 20.71 29.60
N ASP A 304 -14.76 21.00 28.82
CA ASP A 304 -14.70 22.12 27.87
C ASP A 304 -15.68 21.88 26.70
N THR A 305 -16.88 22.47 26.80
CA THR A 305 -17.92 22.42 25.77
C THR A 305 -17.42 22.87 24.39
N SER A 306 -16.46 23.80 24.31
CA SER A 306 -15.93 24.29 23.03
C SER A 306 -15.02 23.26 22.35
N ALA A 307 -14.26 22.49 23.13
CA ALA A 307 -13.48 21.36 22.65
C ALA A 307 -14.36 20.15 22.34
N LEU A 308 -15.33 19.82 23.21
CA LEU A 308 -16.28 18.72 22.99
C LEU A 308 -17.17 18.93 21.75
N ALA A 309 -17.51 20.17 21.40
CA ALA A 309 -18.21 20.47 20.15
C ALA A 309 -17.38 20.08 18.91
N LYS A 310 -16.04 20.20 18.98
CA LYS A 310 -15.09 19.89 17.90
C LYS A 310 -14.62 18.44 17.89
N ALA A 311 -14.51 17.82 19.06
CA ALA A 311 -13.96 16.48 19.29
C ALA A 311 -14.84 15.65 20.25
N ARG A 312 -16.08 15.37 19.84
CA ARG A 312 -17.17 14.88 20.71
C ARG A 312 -16.95 13.54 21.42
N GLN A 313 -16.19 12.61 20.85
CA GLN A 313 -15.91 11.32 21.50
C GLN A 313 -14.55 10.75 21.08
N THR A 314 -13.68 10.50 22.04
CA THR A 314 -12.36 9.89 21.82
C THR A 314 -12.38 8.40 22.13
N ARG A 315 -11.88 7.57 21.21
CA ARG A 315 -11.68 6.12 21.36
C ARG A 315 -10.27 5.74 20.93
N TRP A 316 -9.82 4.54 21.24
CA TRP A 316 -8.60 4.00 20.62
C TRP A 316 -8.83 3.75 19.13
N GLY A 317 -7.82 4.09 18.32
CA GLY A 317 -7.75 3.76 16.91
C GLY A 317 -6.69 2.69 16.67
N VAL A 318 -6.78 2.00 15.52
CA VAL A 318 -5.75 1.05 15.07
C VAL A 318 -4.85 1.78 14.08
N GLY A 319 -3.63 2.08 14.49
CA GLY A 319 -2.63 2.71 13.61
C GLY A 319 -1.85 1.69 12.76
N PHE A 320 -1.55 0.52 13.33
CA PHE A 320 -0.74 -0.55 12.74
C PHE A 320 -1.38 -1.93 12.97
N GLY A 321 -1.13 -2.89 12.05
CA GLY A 321 -1.56 -4.28 12.17
C GLY A 321 -3.04 -4.55 11.81
N PRO A 322 -3.47 -5.83 11.84
CA PRO A 322 -4.87 -6.21 11.58
C PRO A 322 -5.81 -5.67 12.65
N ARG A 323 -6.96 -5.13 12.25
CA ARG A 323 -7.95 -4.55 13.19
C ARG A 323 -8.57 -5.57 14.13
N ASP A 324 -8.77 -6.79 13.66
CA ASP A 324 -9.35 -7.89 14.43
C ASP A 324 -8.41 -8.44 15.51
N CYS A 325 -7.12 -8.08 15.47
CA CYS A 325 -6.16 -8.33 16.54
C CYS A 325 -6.15 -7.25 17.65
N SER A 326 -6.96 -6.19 17.53
CA SER A 326 -6.94 -5.03 18.45
C SER A 326 -8.15 -5.00 19.40
N ASP A 327 -7.88 -4.84 20.70
CA ASP A 327 -8.89 -4.41 21.66
C ASP A 327 -9.06 -2.88 21.59
N TYR A 328 -10.28 -2.44 21.31
CA TYR A 328 -10.65 -1.02 21.22
C TYR A 328 -10.89 -0.36 22.59
N ASN A 329 -10.92 -1.13 23.68
CA ASN A 329 -11.08 -0.60 25.05
C ASN A 329 -9.73 -0.14 25.63
N SER A 330 -8.71 -1.00 25.54
CA SER A 330 -7.33 -0.70 25.97
C SER A 330 -6.46 -0.06 24.87
N GLY A 331 -6.83 -0.22 23.58
CA GLY A 331 -5.99 0.22 22.47
C GLY A 331 -4.71 -0.60 22.33
N ILE A 332 -4.79 -1.89 22.61
CA ILE A 332 -3.68 -2.85 22.54
C ILE A 332 -4.02 -3.89 21.49
N SER A 333 -3.05 -4.18 20.61
CA SER A 333 -3.15 -5.28 19.64
C SER A 333 -2.26 -6.45 20.06
N VAL A 334 -2.80 -7.67 20.01
CA VAL A 334 -2.04 -8.91 20.19
C VAL A 334 -2.02 -9.63 18.84
N ILE A 335 -0.91 -9.48 18.11
CA ILE A 335 -0.84 -9.79 16.68
C ILE A 335 0.05 -11.02 16.47
N PRO A 336 -0.42 -12.08 15.80
CA PRO A 336 0.46 -13.16 15.33
C PRO A 336 1.48 -12.58 14.34
N ILE A 337 2.77 -12.83 14.56
CA ILE A 337 3.87 -12.34 13.70
C ILE A 337 3.65 -12.83 12.27
N SER A 338 3.21 -14.07 12.08
CA SER A 338 2.76 -14.65 10.81
C SER A 338 1.68 -13.84 10.05
N ARG A 339 0.90 -12.96 10.69
CA ARG A 339 -0.09 -12.07 10.04
C ARG A 339 0.44 -10.70 9.61
N LEU A 340 1.68 -10.35 9.95
CA LEU A 340 2.33 -9.12 9.51
C LEU A 340 2.92 -9.29 8.09
N THR A 341 2.69 -8.29 7.23
CA THR A 341 3.32 -8.26 5.90
C THR A 341 4.80 -7.91 6.00
N ASP A 342 5.57 -8.12 4.93
CA ASP A 342 6.98 -7.71 4.87
C ASP A 342 7.18 -6.20 5.04
N ALA A 343 6.19 -5.41 4.62
CA ALA A 343 6.16 -3.97 4.85
C ALA A 343 5.96 -3.65 6.34
N ASP A 344 5.00 -4.30 7.00
CA ASP A 344 4.79 -4.14 8.44
C ASP A 344 6.03 -4.56 9.25
N ARG A 345 6.67 -5.68 8.90
CA ARG A 345 7.93 -6.14 9.50
C ARG A 345 9.03 -5.10 9.34
N LYS A 346 9.21 -4.54 8.12
CA LYS A 346 10.19 -3.48 7.86
C LYS A 346 9.90 -2.22 8.69
N TRP A 347 8.65 -1.78 8.77
CA TRP A 347 8.26 -0.58 9.53
C TRP A 347 8.46 -0.75 11.03
N VAL A 348 8.10 -1.90 11.61
CA VAL A 348 8.37 -2.22 13.02
C VAL A 348 9.84 -2.04 13.39
N VAL A 349 10.75 -2.46 12.52
CA VAL A 349 12.20 -2.35 12.76
C VAL A 349 12.73 -0.92 12.56
N ASN A 350 12.24 -0.19 11.55
CA ASN A 350 12.88 1.02 11.04
C ASN A 350 12.17 2.35 11.37
N ALA A 351 11.00 2.33 12.01
CA ALA A 351 10.20 3.55 12.26
C ALA A 351 10.91 4.64 13.09
N GLU A 352 10.59 5.91 12.81
CA GLU A 352 11.08 7.05 13.59
C GLU A 352 10.45 7.08 14.99
N PHE A 353 9.12 6.90 15.10
CA PHE A 353 8.42 6.77 16.38
C PHE A 353 7.80 5.36 16.55
N GLY A 354 7.81 4.85 17.79
CA GLY A 354 7.50 3.46 18.11
C GLY A 354 8.43 2.43 17.47
N GLY A 355 7.99 1.17 17.35
CA GLY A 355 8.79 0.07 16.78
C GLY A 355 9.89 -0.47 17.72
N THR A 356 10.68 -1.42 17.23
CA THR A 356 11.74 -2.13 17.99
C THR A 356 13.09 -1.42 18.02
N GLY A 357 13.23 -0.28 17.33
CA GLY A 357 14.46 0.52 17.32
C GLY A 357 15.66 -0.17 16.65
N GLY A 358 15.44 -0.83 15.51
CA GLY A 358 16.48 -1.52 14.74
C GLY A 358 16.73 -2.97 15.15
N ARG A 359 16.12 -3.47 16.23
CA ARG A 359 16.16 -4.91 16.58
C ARG A 359 15.25 -5.73 15.65
N PRO A 360 15.61 -6.96 15.28
CA PRO A 360 14.69 -7.91 14.63
C PRO A 360 13.40 -8.08 15.42
N LEU A 361 12.33 -8.52 14.75
CA LEU A 361 11.04 -8.76 15.38
C LEU A 361 10.96 -10.19 15.93
N GLU A 362 10.73 -10.32 17.23
CA GLU A 362 10.73 -11.60 17.96
C GLU A 362 9.42 -11.82 18.71
N ALA A 363 9.09 -13.08 19.00
CA ALA A 363 7.89 -13.44 19.76
C ALA A 363 7.96 -12.94 21.22
N GLY A 364 6.81 -12.51 21.75
CA GLY A 364 6.68 -11.95 23.09
C GLY A 364 7.06 -10.46 23.20
N MET A 365 7.62 -9.83 22.15
CA MET A 365 7.94 -8.40 22.18
C MET A 365 6.69 -7.53 22.40
N VAL A 366 6.84 -6.52 23.25
CA VAL A 366 5.86 -5.48 23.56
C VAL A 366 6.44 -4.14 23.13
N LEU A 367 5.80 -3.47 22.17
CA LEU A 367 6.31 -2.23 21.57
C LEU A 367 5.20 -1.20 21.34
N GLU A 368 5.57 0.07 21.21
CA GLU A 368 4.67 1.10 20.71
C GLU A 368 4.42 0.97 19.20
N GLU A 369 3.23 1.38 18.77
CA GLU A 369 2.84 1.48 17.36
C GLU A 369 3.94 2.13 16.49
N PRO A 370 4.51 1.44 15.50
CA PRO A 370 5.48 2.04 14.59
C PRO A 370 4.83 3.08 13.67
N ASP A 371 5.66 3.87 12.99
CA ASP A 371 5.23 4.64 11.83
C ASP A 371 5.26 3.79 10.57
N ILE A 372 4.34 4.07 9.63
CA ILE A 372 4.16 3.32 8.39
C ILE A 372 4.38 4.23 7.18
N GLU A 373 5.21 3.79 6.23
CA GLU A 373 5.55 4.56 5.02
C GLU A 373 4.47 4.36 3.93
N ILE A 374 3.60 5.35 3.74
CA ILE A 374 2.53 5.28 2.72
C ILE A 374 3.17 5.20 1.32
N GLY A 375 3.12 4.00 0.73
CA GLY A 375 3.65 3.69 -0.60
C GLY A 375 4.78 2.66 -0.63
N ALA A 376 5.39 2.31 0.51
CA ALA A 376 6.50 1.34 0.55
C ALA A 376 6.07 -0.14 0.54
N GLY A 377 4.76 -0.42 0.63
CA GLY A 377 4.21 -1.78 0.59
C GLY A 377 2.73 -1.83 0.98
N VAL A 378 2.18 -3.04 1.11
CA VAL A 378 0.82 -3.28 1.62
C VAL A 378 0.91 -3.57 3.12
N SER A 379 0.11 -2.87 3.94
CA SER A 379 -0.01 -3.17 5.38
C SER A 379 -1.09 -4.21 5.64
N SER A 380 -0.91 -5.04 6.68
CA SER A 380 -1.94 -5.95 7.22
C SER A 380 -3.15 -5.24 7.83
N LYS A 381 -3.13 -3.90 7.90
CA LYS A 381 -4.24 -3.01 8.29
C LYS A 381 -5.39 -3.01 7.27
N GLY A 382 -6.12 -4.12 7.21
CA GLY A 382 -7.46 -4.23 6.61
C GLY A 382 -8.50 -3.52 7.45
#